data_AF-A0A496RV15-F1
#
_entry.id   AF-A0A496RV15-F1
#
_cell.length_a   1.000
_cell.length_b   1.000
_cell.length_c   1.000
_cell.angle_alpha   90.00
_cell.angle_beta   90.00
_cell.angle_gamma   90.00
#
_symmetry.space_group_name_H-M   'P 1'
#
loop_
_entity.id
_entity.type
_entity.pdbx_description
1 polymer ?
#
loop_
_entity_poly.entity_id
_entity_poly.type
_entity_poly.pdbx_seq_one_letter_code
_entity_poly.pdbx_strand_id
1 'polypeptide(L)'
;MNKTFFAFLLLLFTIPLASAQSVSIGDYSTVVDSEVIVPIDISEAESIAGGVVNVSFNSSIVSVENVAAGDFGTPVPNVNNESGWIKLVAARFDAVNKTEAVLANIVFRGVSAGTTDLIIVYASLNNETGGLLTPTISNGAIAVNQAYTPHTITVNSSGGADYTSIQAAIDAANHGDTVEVYSGTYYETVKINKRITLHGISNDADMPVIDAGGSGNVVEVLNDGVILAGFKIQNGYTGIYIVSKNNRISNNIITSIVGKAGKNEVRGNPGGAGSDAFGIYLSDSTNNTLLHNSISYITGGRGGTGGNGWGWGDRSGSGGTGGISAGIYVANSTNNSVMCNTVSNITGGNGGNAGIGTTGGAGGAGNTGTGIYLLTGSYGNDLQDNTISYIAGGDGGGGGTLGSTGGDGGMAVGGYLLNSDDNTATGNSIFNTSGGAGGLRYGNRGADGVALGVYLSFSSDNLLYLNYISNNTNYDAYDDDINQWDNGSVGKYYSNYNGTDPDNDGIGDTPYPIPPSGSSMDRYPLMQPWEEEEPIIVPIHDLTASIGSTWINWTWKTPADGVFNHTMVYIDTVFTINTS
;
A
#
# COMPACT_ATOMS: atom_id res chain seq x y z
N MET A 1 12.96 93.18 23.55
CA MET A 1 13.27 92.51 24.84
C MET A 1 12.09 91.63 25.21
N ASN A 2 12.23 90.31 25.10
CA ASN A 2 11.31 89.29 25.64
C ASN A 2 12.06 87.95 25.53
N LYS A 3 12.72 87.51 26.61
CA LYS A 3 12.22 86.58 27.65
C LYS A 3 11.91 85.19 27.07
N THR A 4 12.94 84.37 27.00
CA THR A 4 12.89 82.93 26.73
C THR A 4 12.52 82.19 28.02
N PHE A 5 11.42 81.43 27.98
CA PHE A 5 10.98 80.54 29.07
C PHE A 5 11.55 79.13 28.80
N PHE A 6 12.23 78.55 29.79
CA PHE A 6 12.64 77.13 29.76
C PHE A 6 11.46 76.25 30.17
N ALA A 7 11.08 75.29 29.33
CA ALA A 7 10.14 74.22 29.67
C ALA A 7 10.93 73.00 30.17
N PHE A 8 10.58 72.51 31.36
CA PHE A 8 11.08 71.23 31.89
C PHE A 8 10.21 70.09 31.34
N LEU A 9 10.82 69.19 30.57
CA LEU A 9 10.23 67.94 30.09
C LEU A 9 10.47 66.86 31.16
N LEU A 10 9.39 66.38 31.78
CA LEU A 10 9.42 65.27 32.74
C LEU A 10 9.39 63.94 31.95
N LEU A 11 10.55 63.29 31.80
CA LEU A 11 10.64 61.91 31.30
C LEU A 11 10.17 60.96 32.42
N LEU A 12 9.00 60.34 32.24
CA LEU A 12 8.63 59.13 32.97
C LEU A 12 9.39 57.94 32.38
N PHE A 13 10.39 57.45 33.11
CA PHE A 13 10.96 56.12 32.86
C PHE A 13 9.94 55.07 33.32
N THR A 14 9.30 54.38 32.38
CA THR A 14 8.70 53.07 32.67
C THR A 14 9.86 52.09 32.85
N ILE A 15 10.16 51.74 34.09
CA ILE A 15 11.05 50.62 34.41
C ILE A 15 10.34 49.38 33.84
N PRO A 16 10.97 48.58 32.95
CA PRO A 16 10.39 47.30 32.58
C PRO A 16 10.27 46.48 33.87
N LEU A 17 9.06 46.07 34.20
CA LEU A 17 8.81 45.16 35.31
C LEU A 17 9.60 43.89 34.99
N ALA A 18 10.61 43.55 35.79
CA ALA A 18 11.28 42.27 35.67
C ALA A 18 10.19 41.18 35.71
N SER A 19 10.13 40.35 34.68
CA SER A 19 9.26 39.18 34.67
C SER A 19 9.62 38.34 35.89
N ALA A 20 8.62 37.90 36.66
CA ALA A 20 8.88 37.09 37.85
C ALA A 20 9.26 35.67 37.41
N GLN A 21 10.34 35.12 37.96
CA GLN A 21 10.67 33.70 37.81
C GLN A 21 9.47 32.83 38.16
N SER A 22 9.19 31.87 37.29
CA SER A 22 8.07 30.96 37.47
C SER A 22 8.52 29.52 37.37
N VAL A 23 7.75 28.63 38.01
CA VAL A 23 7.79 27.19 37.78
C VAL A 23 6.42 26.78 37.27
N SER A 24 6.38 26.16 36.10
CA SER A 24 5.13 25.80 35.43
C SER A 24 5.10 24.35 34.96
N ILE A 25 3.89 23.80 34.93
CA ILE A 25 3.56 22.55 34.26
C ILE A 25 2.42 22.85 33.27
N GLY A 26 2.53 22.39 32.03
CA GLY A 26 1.50 22.52 31.00
C GLY A 26 0.38 21.46 31.10
N ASP A 27 -0.59 21.55 30.19
CA ASP A 27 -1.64 20.53 30.03
C ASP A 27 -1.24 19.48 29.00
N TYR A 28 -1.41 18.21 29.36
CA TYR A 28 -1.02 17.05 28.55
C TYR A 28 -2.17 16.05 28.42
N SER A 29 -2.07 15.16 27.43
CA SER A 29 -2.99 14.04 27.29
C SER A 29 -2.26 12.75 26.96
N THR A 30 -2.86 11.63 27.37
CA THR A 30 -2.40 10.27 27.06
C THR A 30 -3.62 9.33 26.97
N VAL A 31 -3.38 8.04 26.76
CA VAL A 31 -4.39 6.99 26.90
C VAL A 31 -3.99 6.05 28.05
N VAL A 32 -4.96 5.27 28.55
CA VAL A 32 -4.69 4.22 29.54
C VAL A 32 -3.54 3.32 29.06
N ASP A 33 -2.65 2.94 29.99
CA ASP A 33 -1.43 2.15 29.78
C ASP A 33 -0.35 2.75 28.86
N SER A 34 -0.50 4.02 28.46
CA SER A 34 0.51 4.77 27.71
C SER A 34 1.21 5.84 28.54
N GLU A 35 2.45 6.14 28.16
CA GLU A 35 3.30 7.11 28.83
C GLU A 35 3.19 8.51 28.20
N VAL A 36 3.30 9.54 29.03
CA VAL A 36 3.44 10.94 28.62
C VAL A 36 4.53 11.62 29.43
N ILE A 37 5.37 12.38 28.73
CA ILE A 37 6.48 13.12 29.32
C ILE A 37 6.01 14.53 29.65
N VAL A 38 6.08 14.89 30.93
CA VAL A 38 5.66 16.17 31.47
C VAL A 38 6.88 16.94 31.99
N PRO A 39 7.39 17.94 31.26
CA PRO A 39 8.44 18.82 31.76
C PRO A 39 7.94 19.72 32.90
N ILE A 40 8.84 20.02 33.83
CA ILE A 40 8.69 21.12 34.78
C ILE A 40 9.52 22.30 34.25
N ASP A 41 8.83 23.31 33.72
CA ASP A 41 9.46 24.46 33.10
C ASP A 41 9.79 25.54 34.12
N ILE A 42 10.89 26.25 33.90
CA ILE A 42 11.34 27.40 34.66
C ILE A 42 11.56 28.56 33.69
N SER A 43 10.81 29.65 33.89
CA SER A 43 11.01 30.90 33.17
C SER A 43 11.97 31.83 33.91
N GLU A 44 12.64 32.72 33.17
CA GLU A 44 13.69 33.62 33.69
C GLU A 44 14.83 32.85 34.40
N ALA A 45 15.24 31.70 33.85
CA ALA A 45 16.12 30.72 34.49
C ALA A 45 17.63 31.03 34.41
N GLU A 46 18.03 32.21 33.93
CA GLU A 46 19.41 32.52 33.53
C GLU A 46 20.42 32.39 34.68
N SER A 47 19.98 32.70 35.90
CA SER A 47 20.79 32.62 37.12
C SER A 47 20.49 31.39 37.98
N ILE A 48 19.58 30.52 37.55
CA ILE A 48 19.13 29.37 38.33
C ILE A 48 20.11 28.22 38.17
N ALA A 49 20.54 27.67 39.30
CA ALA A 49 21.44 26.52 39.40
C ALA A 49 20.73 25.26 39.90
N GLY A 50 19.47 25.35 40.34
CA GLY A 50 18.67 24.20 40.74
C GLY A 50 17.40 24.58 41.48
N GLY A 51 16.75 23.57 42.04
CA GLY A 51 15.60 23.76 42.91
C GLY A 51 14.96 22.47 43.41
N VAL A 52 13.99 22.66 44.30
CA VAL A 52 13.09 21.63 44.81
C VAL A 52 11.69 21.91 44.30
N VAL A 53 11.04 20.91 43.70
CA VAL A 53 9.65 21.00 43.25
C VAL A 53 8.89 19.76 43.70
N ASN A 54 7.73 19.98 44.32
CA ASN A 54 6.83 18.91 44.75
C ASN A 54 5.51 19.04 43.99
N VAL A 55 5.07 17.94 43.38
CA VAL A 55 3.85 17.88 42.57
C VAL A 55 2.93 16.82 43.15
N SER A 56 1.63 17.13 43.30
CA SER A 56 0.59 16.15 43.60
C SER A 56 -0.28 15.88 42.38
N PHE A 57 -0.76 14.65 42.28
CA PHE A 57 -1.61 14.14 41.22
C PHE A 57 -2.60 13.10 41.79
N ASN A 58 -3.64 12.76 41.05
CA ASN A 58 -4.56 11.70 41.42
C ASN A 58 -3.99 10.33 40.99
N SER A 59 -3.54 9.53 41.96
CA SER A 59 -2.98 8.20 41.73
C SER A 59 -3.94 7.19 41.12
N SER A 60 -5.26 7.45 41.14
CA SER A 60 -6.22 6.59 40.42
C SER A 60 -6.20 6.82 38.91
N ILE A 61 -5.69 7.97 38.44
CA ILE A 61 -5.72 8.38 37.02
C ILE A 61 -4.35 8.20 36.37
N VAL A 62 -3.26 8.56 37.05
CA VAL A 62 -1.89 8.40 36.54
C VAL A 62 -0.96 7.86 37.62
N SER A 63 0.16 7.27 37.18
CA SER A 63 1.30 6.91 38.04
C SER A 63 2.59 7.44 37.43
N VAL A 64 3.58 7.76 38.25
CA VAL A 64 4.92 8.14 37.78
C VAL A 64 5.74 6.88 37.55
N GLU A 65 6.22 6.68 36.33
CA GLU A 65 7.09 5.56 35.94
C GLU A 65 8.57 5.90 36.11
N ASN A 66 8.95 7.11 35.68
CA ASN A 66 10.33 7.54 35.68
C ASN A 66 10.44 9.07 35.77
N VAL A 67 11.62 9.57 36.07
CA VAL A 67 11.97 10.99 35.97
C VAL A 67 13.29 11.12 35.23
N ALA A 68 13.23 11.68 34.04
CA ALA A 68 14.39 11.92 33.20
C ALA A 68 15.02 13.29 33.49
N ALA A 69 16.31 13.41 33.12
CA ALA A 69 17.07 14.65 33.26
C ALA A 69 16.41 15.81 32.49
N GLY A 70 16.45 16.99 33.11
CA GLY A 70 16.25 18.26 32.44
C GLY A 70 17.59 18.95 32.20
N ASP A 71 17.58 20.28 32.22
CA ASP A 71 18.76 21.13 32.04
C ASP A 71 19.69 21.21 33.26
N PHE A 72 19.22 20.71 34.40
CA PHE A 72 19.91 20.74 35.69
C PHE A 72 20.61 19.41 36.03
N GLY A 73 20.74 18.53 35.04
CA GLY A 73 21.31 17.20 35.21
C GLY A 73 20.28 16.18 35.72
N THR A 74 20.77 15.07 36.29
CA THR A 74 19.92 13.99 36.78
C THR A 74 19.22 14.41 38.08
N PRO A 75 17.88 14.50 38.10
CA PRO A 75 17.14 14.83 39.32
C PRO A 75 17.19 13.67 40.32
N VAL A 76 16.96 13.99 41.59
CA VAL A 76 16.74 13.02 42.68
C VAL A 76 15.25 12.99 43.00
N PRO A 77 14.48 12.04 42.43
CA PRO A 77 13.05 11.93 42.70
C PRO A 77 12.76 11.11 43.96
N ASN A 78 11.67 11.47 44.65
CA ASN A 78 11.00 10.63 45.64
C ASN A 78 9.52 10.56 45.26
N VAL A 79 9.10 9.38 44.79
CA VAL A 79 7.78 9.13 44.20
C VAL A 79 6.93 8.31 45.17
N ASN A 80 5.67 8.70 45.35
CA ASN A 80 4.66 7.89 46.01
C ASN A 80 3.42 7.79 45.12
N ASN A 81 3.36 6.69 44.36
CA ASN A 81 2.24 6.39 43.48
C ASN A 81 0.99 5.90 44.23
N GLU A 82 1.06 5.54 45.51
CA GLU A 82 -0.13 5.18 46.29
C GLU A 82 -0.92 6.44 46.68
N SER A 83 -0.22 7.46 47.18
CA SER A 83 -0.80 8.71 47.67
C SER A 83 -0.81 9.85 46.65
N GLY A 84 -0.23 9.65 45.45
CA GLY A 84 -0.31 10.61 44.35
C GLY A 84 0.57 11.85 44.52
N TRP A 85 1.85 11.66 44.84
CA TRP A 85 2.79 12.78 44.88
C TRP A 85 4.21 12.41 44.50
N ILE A 86 4.95 13.43 44.07
CA ILE A 86 6.38 13.35 43.78
C ILE A 86 7.10 14.56 44.36
N LYS A 87 8.31 14.33 44.91
CA LYS A 87 9.25 15.37 45.32
C LYS A 87 10.50 15.26 44.47
N LEU A 88 10.96 16.38 43.93
CA LEU A 88 12.06 16.43 42.98
C LEU A 88 13.08 17.44 43.46
N VAL A 89 14.36 17.06 43.36
CA VAL A 89 15.48 17.97 43.53
C VAL A 89 16.38 17.84 42.32
N ALA A 90 16.68 18.94 41.65
CA ALA A 90 17.70 18.96 40.60
C ALA A 90 18.61 20.15 40.83
N ALA A 91 19.92 19.96 40.67
CA ALA A 91 20.90 21.01 40.90
C ALA A 91 22.20 20.74 40.14
N ARG A 92 22.87 21.83 39.80
CA ARG A 92 24.22 21.90 39.25
C ARG A 92 25.02 22.98 39.97
N PHE A 93 26.32 23.03 39.75
CA PHE A 93 27.22 23.98 40.43
C PHE A 93 27.12 25.41 39.89
N ASP A 94 26.73 25.57 38.63
CA ASP A 94 26.66 26.81 37.87
C ASP A 94 25.27 26.97 37.23
N ALA A 95 24.85 28.20 36.91
CA ALA A 95 23.55 28.38 36.27
C ALA A 95 23.49 27.75 34.87
N VAL A 96 22.30 27.31 34.45
CA VAL A 96 22.10 26.78 33.09
C VAL A 96 22.30 27.88 32.03
N ASN A 97 22.16 29.15 32.43
CA ASN A 97 22.29 30.33 31.57
C ASN A 97 21.33 30.29 30.36
N LYS A 98 20.08 29.90 30.63
CA LYS A 98 18.97 29.91 29.69
C LYS A 98 17.83 30.74 30.26
N THR A 99 17.12 31.49 29.42
CA THR A 99 15.91 32.21 29.83
C THR A 99 14.77 31.25 30.17
N GLU A 100 14.63 30.15 29.43
CA GLU A 100 13.69 29.05 29.70
C GLU A 100 14.48 27.75 29.91
N ALA A 101 14.24 27.06 31.02
CA ALA A 101 14.94 25.82 31.37
C ALA A 101 13.99 24.76 31.92
N VAL A 102 14.27 23.49 31.67
CA VAL A 102 13.49 22.36 32.21
C VAL A 102 14.17 21.82 33.46
N LEU A 103 13.50 21.83 34.62
CA LEU A 103 14.07 21.28 35.85
C LEU A 103 14.25 19.75 35.75
N ALA A 104 13.19 19.06 35.33
CA ALA A 104 13.12 17.62 35.17
C ALA A 104 11.96 17.25 34.24
N ASN A 105 12.02 16.05 33.67
CA ASN A 105 10.95 15.48 32.83
C ASN A 105 10.30 14.31 33.57
N ILE A 106 9.07 14.47 34.05
CA ILE A 106 8.34 13.39 34.73
C ILE A 106 7.63 12.53 33.69
N VAL A 107 7.87 11.22 33.71
CA VAL A 107 7.17 10.26 32.84
C VAL A 107 5.98 9.70 33.62
N PHE A 108 4.78 10.05 33.20
CA PHE A 108 3.54 9.52 33.75
C PHE A 108 2.99 8.41 32.86
N ARG A 109 2.51 7.31 33.44
CA ARG A 109 1.67 6.31 32.78
C ARG A 109 0.20 6.52 33.13
N GLY A 110 -0.68 6.48 32.14
CA GLY A 110 -2.13 6.50 32.35
C GLY A 110 -2.62 5.22 33.03
N VAL A 111 -3.32 5.33 34.16
CA VAL A 111 -3.84 4.20 34.95
C VAL A 111 -5.33 3.96 34.66
N SER A 112 -6.13 5.02 34.59
CA SER A 112 -7.55 4.93 34.23
C SER A 112 -8.04 6.21 33.57
N ALA A 113 -9.13 6.10 32.81
CA ALA A 113 -9.65 7.25 32.08
C ALA A 113 -10.22 8.33 33.02
N GLY A 114 -9.87 9.58 32.76
CA GLY A 114 -10.25 10.75 33.55
C GLY A 114 -9.21 11.86 33.43
N THR A 115 -9.37 12.91 34.23
CA THR A 115 -8.42 14.03 34.29
C THR A 115 -7.85 14.13 35.69
N THR A 116 -6.54 14.35 35.78
CA THR A 116 -5.86 14.73 37.02
C THR A 116 -5.21 16.08 36.88
N ASP A 117 -5.43 16.95 37.85
CA ASP A 117 -4.61 18.15 38.00
C ASP A 117 -3.19 17.74 38.44
N LEU A 118 -2.19 18.45 37.94
CA LEU A 118 -0.80 18.39 38.38
C LEU A 118 -0.51 19.65 39.19
N ILE A 119 -0.68 19.54 40.50
CA ILE A 119 -0.60 20.68 41.42
C ILE A 119 0.80 20.77 41.99
N ILE A 120 1.52 21.86 41.70
CA ILE A 120 2.78 22.19 42.35
C ILE A 120 2.47 22.69 43.76
N VAL A 121 2.62 21.81 44.75
CA VAL A 121 2.33 22.12 46.16
C VAL A 121 3.47 22.87 46.84
N TYR A 122 4.68 22.79 46.28
CA TYR A 122 5.85 23.50 46.77
C TYR A 122 6.88 23.65 45.66
N ALA A 123 7.45 24.85 45.52
CA ALA A 123 8.60 25.10 44.67
C ALA A 123 9.55 26.08 45.36
N SER A 124 10.86 25.79 45.32
CA SER A 124 11.92 26.70 45.73
C SER A 124 13.11 26.51 44.81
N LEU A 125 13.58 27.59 44.20
CA LEU A 125 14.74 27.58 43.32
C LEU A 125 15.96 28.10 44.07
N ASN A 126 17.15 27.78 43.57
CA ASN A 126 18.41 28.36 44.04
C ASN A 126 19.21 28.92 42.88
N ASN A 127 19.82 30.09 43.09
CA ASN A 127 20.78 30.63 42.14
C ASN A 127 22.18 30.02 42.33
N GLU A 128 23.11 30.38 41.45
CA GLU A 128 24.53 29.95 41.48
C GLU A 128 25.30 30.34 42.76
N THR A 129 24.78 31.29 43.56
CA THR A 129 25.37 31.68 44.85
C THR A 129 24.75 30.94 46.05
N GLY A 130 23.80 30.03 45.79
CA GLY A 130 23.03 29.31 46.81
C GLY A 130 21.88 30.12 47.43
N GLY A 131 21.57 31.29 46.90
CA GLY A 131 20.43 32.10 47.34
C GLY A 131 19.11 31.46 46.95
N LEU A 132 18.18 31.34 47.91
CA LEU A 132 16.85 30.77 47.70
C LEU A 132 15.91 31.80 47.06
N LEU A 133 15.13 31.33 46.10
CA LEU A 133 14.17 32.09 45.32
C LEU A 133 12.80 31.41 45.40
N THR A 134 11.76 32.21 45.58
CA THR A 134 10.36 31.73 45.62
C THR A 134 9.72 32.07 44.28
N PRO A 135 9.54 31.09 43.37
CA PRO A 135 8.96 31.34 42.07
C PRO A 135 7.44 31.53 42.17
N THR A 136 6.86 32.16 41.16
CA THR A 136 5.42 32.03 40.89
C THR A 136 5.13 30.62 40.36
N ILE A 137 3.93 30.11 40.64
CA ILE A 137 3.55 28.74 40.28
C ILE A 137 2.42 28.77 39.25
N SER A 138 2.56 27.94 38.22
CA SER A 138 1.46 27.60 37.30
C SER A 138 1.28 26.07 37.24
N ASN A 139 0.09 25.60 37.57
CA ASN A 139 -0.25 24.18 37.49
C ASN A 139 -0.72 23.81 36.07
N GLY A 140 -0.75 22.51 35.80
CA GLY A 140 -1.33 21.93 34.59
C GLY A 140 -2.17 20.71 34.91
N ALA A 141 -2.51 19.91 33.91
CA ALA A 141 -3.28 18.69 34.06
C ALA A 141 -2.84 17.60 33.08
N ILE A 142 -3.21 16.34 33.38
CA ILE A 142 -3.16 15.23 32.43
C ILE A 142 -4.58 14.72 32.21
N ALA A 143 -5.02 14.70 30.96
CA ALA A 143 -6.21 13.98 30.52
C ALA A 143 -5.82 12.58 30.03
N VAL A 144 -6.29 11.54 30.71
CA VAL A 144 -6.13 10.14 30.30
C VAL A 144 -7.41 9.70 29.61
N ASN A 145 -7.33 9.42 28.32
CA ASN A 145 -8.44 8.90 27.54
C ASN A 145 -8.49 7.37 27.64
N GLN A 146 -9.68 6.78 27.47
CA GLN A 146 -9.78 5.32 27.39
C GLN A 146 -8.98 4.79 26.19
N ALA A 147 -8.31 3.66 26.36
CA ALA A 147 -7.74 2.94 25.23
C ALA A 147 -8.91 2.39 24.37
N TYR A 148 -8.87 2.68 23.07
CA TYR A 148 -9.87 2.12 22.16
C TYR A 148 -9.57 0.63 21.96
N THR A 149 -10.46 -0.22 22.45
CA THR A 149 -10.44 -1.65 22.14
C THR A 149 -11.10 -1.86 20.78
N PRO A 150 -10.43 -2.42 19.78
CA PRO A 150 -11.05 -2.80 18.52
C PRO A 150 -12.31 -3.65 18.73
N HIS A 151 -13.38 -3.31 18.03
CA HIS A 151 -14.62 -4.08 18.01
C HIS A 151 -14.77 -4.80 16.66
N THR A 152 -15.58 -5.85 16.68
CA THR A 152 -16.03 -6.52 15.44
C THR A 152 -17.43 -6.00 15.08
N ILE A 153 -17.57 -5.54 13.84
CA ILE A 153 -18.82 -5.09 13.24
C ILE A 153 -19.20 -6.11 12.17
N THR A 154 -20.45 -6.59 12.20
CA THR A 154 -20.91 -7.65 11.30
C THR A 154 -21.80 -7.12 10.18
N VAL A 155 -21.67 -7.71 8.99
CA VAL A 155 -22.45 -7.34 7.81
C VAL A 155 -23.07 -8.57 7.15
N ASN A 156 -24.39 -8.55 6.92
CA ASN A 156 -25.11 -9.60 6.20
C ASN A 156 -26.18 -8.99 5.29
N SER A 157 -26.09 -9.22 3.98
CA SER A 157 -27.04 -8.66 2.99
C SER A 157 -28.49 -9.11 3.21
N SER A 158 -28.70 -10.26 3.86
CA SER A 158 -30.03 -10.80 4.19
C SER A 158 -30.60 -10.31 5.53
N GLY A 159 -29.83 -9.51 6.28
CA GLY A 159 -30.15 -9.06 7.63
C GLY A 159 -29.62 -10.00 8.72
N GLY A 160 -29.90 -9.67 10.00
CA GLY A 160 -29.44 -10.46 11.15
C GLY A 160 -28.01 -10.16 11.62
N ALA A 161 -27.35 -9.16 11.03
CA ALA A 161 -26.07 -8.60 11.45
C ALA A 161 -26.24 -7.11 11.83
N ASP A 162 -25.17 -6.44 12.24
CA ASP A 162 -25.20 -5.01 12.61
C ASP A 162 -25.58 -4.13 11.43
N TYR A 163 -25.10 -4.48 10.22
CA TYR A 163 -25.37 -3.77 8.98
C TYR A 163 -25.75 -4.71 7.83
N THR A 164 -26.42 -4.16 6.81
CA THR A 164 -26.74 -4.86 5.55
C THR A 164 -25.90 -4.37 4.37
N SER A 165 -25.14 -3.28 4.52
CA SER A 165 -24.21 -2.72 3.54
C SER A 165 -22.81 -2.66 4.15
N ILE A 166 -21.79 -2.95 3.33
CA ILE A 166 -20.39 -2.89 3.71
C ILE A 166 -19.99 -1.44 3.98
N GLN A 167 -20.39 -0.50 3.10
CA GLN A 167 -20.02 0.91 3.29
C GLN A 167 -20.58 1.48 4.60
N ALA A 168 -21.82 1.13 4.97
CA ALA A 168 -22.42 1.60 6.23
C ALA A 168 -21.65 1.10 7.47
N ALA A 169 -21.14 -0.13 7.43
CA ALA A 169 -20.32 -0.69 8.51
C ALA A 169 -18.96 0.02 8.60
N ILE A 170 -18.31 0.29 7.47
CA ILE A 170 -17.06 1.06 7.42
C ILE A 170 -17.27 2.48 7.95
N ASP A 171 -18.36 3.13 7.57
CA ASP A 171 -18.69 4.49 8.01
C ASP A 171 -18.90 4.56 9.54
N ALA A 172 -19.38 3.48 10.15
CA ALA A 172 -19.55 3.36 11.61
C ALA A 172 -18.30 2.91 12.38
N ALA A 173 -17.40 2.18 11.74
CA ALA A 173 -16.18 1.65 12.36
C ALA A 173 -15.25 2.76 12.88
N ASN A 174 -14.41 2.46 13.87
CA ASN A 174 -13.25 3.27 14.23
C ASN A 174 -11.96 2.63 13.70
N HIS A 175 -10.86 3.38 13.76
CA HIS A 175 -9.56 2.83 13.45
C HIS A 175 -9.24 1.64 14.37
N GLY A 176 -8.77 0.55 13.79
CA GLY A 176 -8.45 -0.71 14.47
C GLY A 176 -9.58 -1.75 14.41
N ASP A 177 -10.81 -1.35 14.11
CA ASP A 177 -11.95 -2.28 14.07
C ASP A 177 -11.84 -3.34 12.97
N THR A 178 -12.57 -4.43 13.18
CA THR A 178 -12.78 -5.47 12.18
C THR A 178 -14.21 -5.41 11.66
N VAL A 179 -14.38 -5.39 10.34
CA VAL A 179 -15.66 -5.52 9.65
C VAL A 179 -15.72 -6.92 9.03
N GLU A 180 -16.54 -7.80 9.61
CA GLU A 180 -16.78 -9.15 9.12
C GLU A 180 -18.01 -9.16 8.19
N VAL A 181 -17.80 -9.57 6.95
CA VAL A 181 -18.85 -9.58 5.92
C VAL A 181 -19.20 -11.01 5.57
N TYR A 182 -20.41 -11.44 5.90
CA TYR A 182 -20.90 -12.78 5.57
C TYR A 182 -21.26 -12.90 4.09
N SER A 183 -21.27 -14.14 3.59
CA SER A 183 -21.65 -14.46 2.22
C SER A 183 -22.97 -13.82 1.79
N GLY A 184 -22.95 -13.24 0.60
CA GLY A 184 -24.02 -12.43 0.03
C GLY A 184 -23.50 -11.64 -1.16
N THR A 185 -24.39 -11.06 -1.95
CA THR A 185 -24.01 -10.11 -3.01
C THR A 185 -24.37 -8.70 -2.58
N TYR A 186 -23.36 -7.85 -2.57
CA TYR A 186 -23.42 -6.46 -2.16
C TYR A 186 -23.24 -5.58 -3.40
N TYR A 187 -24.33 -4.98 -3.85
CA TYR A 187 -24.35 -4.10 -5.01
C TYR A 187 -23.94 -2.68 -4.61
N GLU A 188 -22.64 -2.46 -4.43
CA GLU A 188 -22.06 -1.20 -3.99
C GLU A 188 -20.62 -1.03 -4.49
N THR A 189 -20.13 0.22 -4.45
CA THR A 189 -18.70 0.54 -4.54
C THR A 189 -18.22 0.90 -3.15
N VAL A 190 -17.12 0.30 -2.69
CA VAL A 190 -16.65 0.41 -1.30
C VAL A 190 -15.43 1.32 -1.20
N LYS A 191 -15.45 2.26 -0.25
CA LYS A 191 -14.33 3.16 0.07
C LYS A 191 -13.87 2.92 1.50
N ILE A 192 -12.65 2.40 1.63
CA ILE A 192 -12.02 2.10 2.92
C ILE A 192 -11.15 3.29 3.30
N ASN A 193 -11.72 4.23 4.07
CA ASN A 193 -11.07 5.46 4.51
C ASN A 193 -10.58 5.41 5.97
N LYS A 194 -10.62 4.24 6.60
CA LYS A 194 -10.14 3.99 7.96
C LYS A 194 -9.22 2.77 7.97
N ARG A 195 -8.17 2.80 8.77
CA ARG A 195 -7.35 1.62 9.12
C ARG A 195 -8.20 0.58 9.83
N ILE A 196 -8.73 -0.38 9.08
CA ILE A 196 -9.58 -1.47 9.57
C ILE A 196 -9.16 -2.79 8.95
N THR A 197 -9.63 -3.88 9.53
CA THR A 197 -9.65 -5.18 8.88
C THR A 197 -11.02 -5.38 8.23
N LEU A 198 -11.09 -5.41 6.90
CA LEU A 198 -12.27 -5.81 6.16
C LEU A 198 -12.11 -7.28 5.73
N HIS A 199 -12.89 -8.17 6.33
CA HIS A 199 -12.73 -9.61 6.20
C HIS A 199 -14.02 -10.29 5.74
N GLY A 200 -13.94 -11.00 4.61
CA GLY A 200 -15.04 -11.78 4.07
C GLY A 200 -15.11 -13.16 4.70
N ILE A 201 -16.26 -13.49 5.29
CA ILE A 201 -16.56 -14.79 5.89
C ILE A 201 -17.38 -15.61 4.90
N SER A 202 -16.76 -16.67 4.37
CA SER A 202 -17.43 -17.61 3.46
C SER A 202 -18.16 -18.72 4.24
N ASN A 203 -19.40 -19.01 3.86
CA ASN A 203 -20.08 -20.26 4.20
C ASN A 203 -20.02 -21.23 3.01
N ASP A 204 -19.43 -22.41 3.19
CA ASP A 204 -19.56 -23.54 2.25
C ASP A 204 -19.30 -23.20 0.76
N ALA A 205 -18.21 -22.47 0.48
CA ALA A 205 -17.66 -22.10 -0.84
C ALA A 205 -18.18 -20.81 -1.51
N ASP A 206 -19.18 -20.13 -0.95
CA ASP A 206 -19.59 -18.82 -1.49
C ASP A 206 -18.90 -17.70 -0.70
N MET A 207 -18.01 -16.94 -1.35
CA MET A 207 -17.40 -15.74 -0.78
C MET A 207 -18.39 -14.56 -0.84
N PRO A 208 -18.35 -13.59 0.09
CA PRO A 208 -19.07 -12.33 -0.09
C PRO A 208 -18.62 -11.63 -1.38
N VAL A 209 -19.60 -11.19 -2.16
CA VAL A 209 -19.40 -10.56 -3.48
C VAL A 209 -19.62 -9.06 -3.36
N ILE A 210 -18.62 -8.26 -3.74
CA ILE A 210 -18.76 -6.82 -3.98
C ILE A 210 -18.92 -6.60 -5.48
N ASP A 211 -20.07 -6.07 -5.89
CA ASP A 211 -20.44 -5.90 -7.29
C ASP A 211 -20.74 -4.42 -7.60
N ALA A 212 -19.91 -3.81 -8.45
CA ALA A 212 -20.04 -2.39 -8.81
C ALA A 212 -21.04 -2.11 -9.95
N GLY A 213 -21.73 -3.12 -10.48
CA GLY A 213 -22.81 -2.94 -11.48
C GLY A 213 -22.36 -2.39 -12.84
N GLY A 214 -21.08 -2.52 -13.18
CA GLY A 214 -20.48 -2.09 -14.45
C GLY A 214 -19.92 -0.66 -14.46
N SER A 215 -19.61 -0.09 -13.30
CA SER A 215 -19.13 1.30 -13.20
C SER A 215 -18.15 1.54 -12.05
N GLY A 216 -17.09 2.31 -12.32
CA GLY A 216 -16.19 2.82 -11.28
C GLY A 216 -15.22 1.78 -10.74
N ASN A 217 -14.58 2.11 -9.63
CA ASN A 217 -13.72 1.19 -8.88
C ASN A 217 -14.60 0.38 -7.92
N VAL A 218 -14.42 -0.93 -7.84
CA VAL A 218 -15.23 -1.76 -6.94
C VAL A 218 -14.84 -1.50 -5.48
N VAL A 219 -13.53 -1.48 -5.19
CA VAL A 219 -12.98 -1.15 -3.88
C VAL A 219 -11.88 -0.09 -4.01
N GLU A 220 -11.94 0.95 -3.18
CA GLU A 220 -10.90 1.97 -3.03
C GLU A 220 -10.28 1.91 -1.63
N VAL A 221 -8.97 1.71 -1.54
CA VAL A 221 -8.20 1.66 -0.29
C VAL A 221 -7.49 3.00 -0.08
N LEU A 222 -8.08 3.83 0.77
CA LEU A 222 -7.73 5.24 0.94
C LEU A 222 -6.95 5.54 2.23
N ASN A 223 -6.83 4.57 3.13
CA ASN A 223 -6.14 4.72 4.42
C ASN A 223 -5.03 3.70 4.58
N ASP A 224 -3.96 4.06 5.27
CA ASP A 224 -2.83 3.18 5.50
C ASP A 224 -3.16 2.06 6.50
N GLY A 225 -2.54 0.90 6.35
CA GLY A 225 -2.66 -0.21 7.30
C GLY A 225 -3.98 -0.97 7.21
N VAL A 226 -4.68 -0.91 6.08
CA VAL A 226 -5.90 -1.68 5.83
C VAL A 226 -5.55 -3.14 5.53
N ILE A 227 -6.33 -4.05 6.10
CA ILE A 227 -6.35 -5.46 5.71
C ILE A 227 -7.64 -5.73 4.94
N LEU A 228 -7.54 -6.19 3.70
CA LEU A 228 -8.67 -6.60 2.86
C LEU A 228 -8.51 -8.05 2.44
N ALA A 229 -9.40 -8.92 2.90
CA ALA A 229 -9.30 -10.34 2.59
C ALA A 229 -10.62 -11.06 2.45
N GLY A 230 -10.67 -12.09 1.61
CA GLY A 230 -11.79 -13.04 1.55
C GLY A 230 -12.98 -12.58 0.71
N PHE A 231 -12.79 -11.69 -0.26
CA PHE A 231 -13.88 -11.20 -1.11
C PHE A 231 -13.79 -11.67 -2.56
N LYS A 232 -14.97 -11.85 -3.19
CA LYS A 232 -15.09 -11.80 -4.64
C LYS A 232 -15.44 -10.37 -5.05
N ILE A 233 -14.68 -9.79 -5.97
CA ILE A 233 -14.76 -8.37 -6.36
C ILE A 233 -14.96 -8.31 -7.88
N GLN A 234 -16.06 -7.70 -8.34
CA GLN A 234 -16.43 -7.82 -9.76
C GLN A 234 -17.20 -6.63 -10.35
N ASN A 235 -17.31 -6.65 -11.69
CA ASN A 235 -18.15 -5.77 -12.49
C ASN A 235 -17.82 -4.28 -12.31
N GLY A 236 -16.54 -3.93 -12.21
CA GLY A 236 -16.05 -2.55 -12.22
C GLY A 236 -15.18 -2.23 -13.45
N TYR A 237 -14.61 -1.03 -13.47
CA TYR A 237 -13.50 -0.65 -14.34
C TYR A 237 -12.14 -0.91 -13.68
N THR A 238 -12.09 -0.83 -12.36
CA THR A 238 -10.96 -1.29 -11.55
C THR A 238 -11.50 -2.19 -10.45
N GLY A 239 -10.89 -3.35 -10.19
CA GLY A 239 -11.26 -4.20 -9.07
C GLY A 239 -10.91 -3.53 -7.73
N ILE A 240 -9.62 -3.40 -7.45
CA ILE A 240 -9.11 -2.77 -6.23
C ILE A 240 -8.18 -1.62 -6.60
N TYR A 241 -8.47 -0.42 -6.12
CA TYR A 241 -7.62 0.76 -6.30
C TYR A 241 -6.96 1.18 -4.98
N ILE A 242 -5.64 1.27 -4.95
CA ILE A 242 -4.83 1.50 -3.75
C ILE A 242 -4.01 2.78 -3.95
N VAL A 243 -4.26 3.77 -3.09
CA VAL A 243 -3.53 5.06 -3.05
C VAL A 243 -2.88 5.34 -1.69
N SER A 244 -2.74 4.28 -0.89
CA SER A 244 -2.31 4.31 0.50
C SER A 244 -1.23 3.26 0.75
N LYS A 245 -0.68 3.22 1.97
CA LYS A 245 0.55 2.51 2.32
C LYS A 245 0.33 1.41 3.34
N ASN A 246 1.27 0.48 3.42
CA ASN A 246 1.30 -0.55 4.46
C ASN A 246 0.02 -1.40 4.50
N ASN A 247 -0.67 -1.57 3.36
CA ASN A 247 -1.89 -2.36 3.28
C ASN A 247 -1.59 -3.81 2.94
N ARG A 248 -2.47 -4.71 3.39
CA ARG A 248 -2.45 -6.14 3.03
C ARG A 248 -3.72 -6.51 2.29
N ILE A 249 -3.57 -6.91 1.03
CA ILE A 249 -4.66 -7.36 0.18
C ILE A 249 -4.45 -8.85 -0.11
N SER A 250 -5.29 -9.71 0.44
CA SER A 250 -5.03 -11.15 0.35
C SER A 250 -6.25 -12.04 0.19
N ASN A 251 -6.09 -13.17 -0.51
CA ASN A 251 -7.15 -14.18 -0.66
C ASN A 251 -8.44 -13.59 -1.27
N ASN A 252 -8.31 -12.71 -2.26
CA ASN A 252 -9.45 -12.16 -2.98
C ASN A 252 -9.55 -12.74 -4.40
N ILE A 253 -10.77 -12.87 -4.91
CA ILE A 253 -11.07 -13.21 -6.30
C ILE A 253 -11.51 -11.94 -7.01
N ILE A 254 -10.67 -11.40 -7.91
CA ILE A 254 -10.99 -10.24 -8.72
C ILE A 254 -11.35 -10.72 -10.13
N THR A 255 -12.57 -10.44 -10.59
CA THR A 255 -13.04 -10.94 -11.88
C THR A 255 -14.00 -10.00 -12.60
N SER A 256 -14.14 -10.19 -13.91
CA SER A 256 -15.16 -9.49 -14.71
C SER A 256 -15.01 -7.97 -14.66
N ILE A 257 -13.76 -7.50 -14.72
CA ILE A 257 -13.44 -6.08 -14.77
C ILE A 257 -13.34 -5.68 -16.24
N VAL A 258 -14.20 -4.77 -16.68
CA VAL A 258 -14.35 -4.46 -18.11
C VAL A 258 -14.37 -2.96 -18.32
N GLY A 259 -13.38 -2.44 -19.03
CA GLY A 259 -13.28 -1.02 -19.34
C GLY A 259 -14.48 -0.53 -20.15
N LYS A 260 -14.85 0.74 -19.95
CA LYS A 260 -16.01 1.33 -20.65
C LYS A 260 -15.78 1.36 -22.17
N ALA A 261 -16.77 0.93 -22.94
CA ALA A 261 -16.72 1.05 -24.39
C ALA A 261 -16.68 2.51 -24.86
N GLY A 262 -15.89 2.75 -25.91
CA GLY A 262 -15.82 4.02 -26.60
C GLY A 262 -17.12 4.38 -27.30
N LYS A 263 -17.36 5.68 -27.45
CA LYS A 263 -18.59 6.20 -28.08
C LYS A 263 -18.61 5.90 -29.57
N ASN A 264 -19.73 5.35 -30.05
CA ASN A 264 -19.99 5.26 -31.47
C ASN A 264 -20.37 6.64 -32.02
N GLU A 265 -19.99 6.92 -33.25
CA GLU A 265 -20.16 8.22 -33.86
C GLU A 265 -21.01 8.20 -35.15
N VAL A 266 -21.38 9.39 -35.62
CA VAL A 266 -22.16 9.60 -36.86
C VAL A 266 -21.48 10.62 -37.77
N ARG A 267 -21.85 10.65 -39.07
CA ARG A 267 -21.43 11.68 -40.05
C ARG A 267 -19.90 11.84 -40.19
N GLY A 268 -19.18 10.74 -40.37
CA GLY A 268 -17.74 10.79 -40.60
C GLY A 268 -16.87 11.07 -39.38
N ASN A 269 -17.45 11.23 -38.19
CA ASN A 269 -16.68 11.47 -36.96
C ASN A 269 -15.96 10.19 -36.48
N PRO A 270 -14.74 10.28 -35.92
CA PRO A 270 -14.00 9.13 -35.42
C PRO A 270 -14.61 8.56 -34.15
N GLY A 271 -14.69 7.24 -34.03
CA GLY A 271 -15.17 6.59 -32.81
C GLY A 271 -14.31 6.93 -31.58
N GLY A 272 -14.93 7.02 -30.41
CA GLY A 272 -14.22 7.29 -29.16
C GLY A 272 -13.35 6.11 -28.72
N ALA A 273 -12.30 6.37 -27.96
CA ALA A 273 -11.48 5.30 -27.37
C ALA A 273 -12.23 4.53 -26.27
N GLY A 274 -11.94 3.24 -26.13
CA GLY A 274 -12.32 2.48 -24.94
C GLY A 274 -11.51 2.91 -23.72
N SER A 275 -12.08 2.76 -22.53
CA SER A 275 -11.39 3.02 -21.26
C SER A 275 -10.61 1.81 -20.77
N ASP A 276 -9.62 2.03 -19.92
CA ASP A 276 -8.77 0.97 -19.40
C ASP A 276 -9.48 0.11 -18.34
N ALA A 277 -8.89 -1.05 -18.03
CA ALA A 277 -9.40 -2.00 -17.05
C ALA A 277 -8.28 -2.61 -16.20
N PHE A 278 -8.38 -2.53 -14.87
CA PHE A 278 -7.33 -3.04 -13.98
C PHE A 278 -7.88 -3.97 -12.90
N GLY A 279 -7.28 -5.14 -12.70
CA GLY A 279 -7.66 -6.01 -11.58
C GLY A 279 -7.33 -5.35 -10.25
N ILE A 280 -6.04 -5.14 -9.99
CA ILE A 280 -5.53 -4.36 -8.85
C ILE A 280 -4.67 -3.22 -9.39
N TYR A 281 -4.91 -1.99 -8.93
CA TYR A 281 -4.15 -0.81 -9.31
C TYR A 281 -3.54 -0.13 -8.07
N LEU A 282 -2.21 -0.07 -8.02
CA LEU A 282 -1.41 0.70 -7.07
C LEU A 282 -0.97 2.02 -7.72
N SER A 283 -1.37 3.16 -7.13
CA SER A 283 -0.94 4.50 -7.56
C SER A 283 -0.33 5.24 -6.39
N ASP A 284 0.88 5.78 -6.57
CA ASP A 284 1.55 6.64 -5.58
C ASP A 284 1.62 5.98 -4.18
N SER A 285 1.84 4.67 -4.16
CA SER A 285 1.63 3.81 -2.99
C SER A 285 2.90 3.04 -2.62
N THR A 286 3.08 2.77 -1.32
CA THR A 286 4.32 2.15 -0.83
C THR A 286 4.08 1.10 0.25
N ASN A 287 4.96 0.09 0.31
CA ASN A 287 4.95 -0.96 1.34
C ASN A 287 3.65 -1.77 1.41
N ASN A 288 2.93 -1.94 0.29
CA ASN A 288 1.74 -2.78 0.25
C ASN A 288 2.11 -4.24 -0.04
N THR A 289 1.33 -5.17 0.51
CA THR A 289 1.46 -6.61 0.25
C THR A 289 0.23 -7.12 -0.48
N LEU A 290 0.41 -7.67 -1.67
CA LEU A 290 -0.60 -8.39 -2.44
C LEU A 290 -0.26 -9.89 -2.37
N LEU A 291 -1.07 -10.69 -1.68
CA LEU A 291 -0.77 -12.10 -1.44
C LEU A 291 -1.96 -13.02 -1.77
N HIS A 292 -1.74 -14.09 -2.55
CA HIS A 292 -2.77 -15.11 -2.83
C HIS A 292 -4.07 -14.52 -3.43
N ASN A 293 -3.97 -13.49 -4.27
CA ASN A 293 -5.12 -13.01 -5.01
C ASN A 293 -5.25 -13.76 -6.34
N SER A 294 -6.49 -14.09 -6.72
CA SER A 294 -6.84 -14.68 -8.01
C SER A 294 -7.51 -13.62 -8.89
N ILE A 295 -6.80 -13.14 -9.91
CA ILE A 295 -7.21 -12.06 -10.79
C ILE A 295 -7.47 -12.65 -12.18
N SER A 296 -8.69 -12.52 -12.69
CA SER A 296 -9.02 -13.06 -14.00
C SER A 296 -10.10 -12.29 -14.75
N TYR A 297 -10.21 -12.53 -16.07
CA TYR A 297 -11.25 -11.92 -16.91
C TYR A 297 -11.26 -10.40 -16.82
N ILE A 298 -10.08 -9.81 -17.06
CA ILE A 298 -9.90 -8.35 -17.12
C ILE A 298 -9.83 -7.97 -18.60
N THR A 299 -10.73 -7.09 -19.05
CA THR A 299 -10.84 -6.72 -20.46
C THR A 299 -10.85 -5.21 -20.65
N GLY A 300 -9.94 -4.70 -21.47
CA GLY A 300 -9.94 -3.28 -21.83
C GLY A 300 -11.21 -2.90 -22.59
N GLY A 301 -11.64 -1.65 -22.46
CA GLY A 301 -12.84 -1.18 -23.14
C GLY A 301 -12.69 -1.25 -24.66
N ARG A 302 -13.74 -1.67 -25.36
CA ARG A 302 -13.73 -1.68 -26.82
C ARG A 302 -13.77 -0.26 -27.38
N GLY A 303 -12.99 0.02 -28.42
CA GLY A 303 -13.09 1.26 -29.19
C GLY A 303 -14.44 1.44 -29.90
N GLY A 304 -14.90 2.69 -29.98
CA GLY A 304 -16.15 3.06 -30.63
C GLY A 304 -16.09 2.95 -32.15
N THR A 305 -17.24 2.72 -32.77
CA THR A 305 -17.36 2.67 -34.24
C THR A 305 -17.39 4.08 -34.82
N GLY A 306 -16.59 4.31 -35.87
CA GLY A 306 -16.59 5.56 -36.61
C GLY A 306 -17.89 5.82 -37.36
N GLY A 307 -18.23 7.09 -37.54
CA GLY A 307 -19.43 7.51 -38.25
C GLY A 307 -19.34 7.28 -39.76
N ASN A 308 -20.46 6.84 -40.36
CA ASN A 308 -20.55 6.65 -41.80
C ASN A 308 -20.47 7.98 -42.57
N GLY A 309 -19.90 7.94 -43.78
CA GLY A 309 -19.85 9.07 -44.73
C GLY A 309 -20.79 8.83 -45.91
N TRP A 310 -21.88 9.57 -46.01
CA TRP A 310 -22.97 9.30 -46.97
C TRP A 310 -23.01 10.23 -48.20
N GLY A 311 -22.26 11.35 -48.19
CA GLY A 311 -22.10 12.24 -49.34
C GLY A 311 -20.93 11.85 -50.26
N TRP A 312 -21.01 12.27 -51.52
CA TRP A 312 -19.88 12.21 -52.45
C TRP A 312 -18.75 13.12 -51.94
N GLY A 313 -17.63 12.52 -51.55
CA GLY A 313 -16.49 13.23 -50.96
C GLY A 313 -16.52 13.31 -49.42
N ASP A 314 -17.55 12.79 -48.76
CA ASP A 314 -17.57 12.68 -47.29
C ASP A 314 -16.62 11.58 -46.83
N ARG A 315 -15.81 11.89 -45.81
CA ARG A 315 -14.92 10.93 -45.15
C ARG A 315 -15.70 10.10 -44.15
N SER A 316 -15.51 8.78 -44.17
CA SER A 316 -15.95 7.94 -43.05
C SER A 316 -15.01 8.10 -41.86
N GLY A 317 -15.55 8.06 -40.65
CA GLY A 317 -14.76 8.14 -39.43
C GLY A 317 -13.94 6.89 -39.19
N SER A 318 -12.75 7.05 -38.62
CA SER A 318 -11.96 5.92 -38.13
C SER A 318 -12.63 5.27 -36.92
N GLY A 319 -12.30 4.01 -36.67
CA GLY A 319 -12.63 3.39 -35.39
C GLY A 319 -11.80 3.98 -34.24
N GLY A 320 -12.35 3.97 -33.03
CA GLY A 320 -11.60 4.32 -31.83
C GLY A 320 -10.67 3.20 -31.40
N THR A 321 -9.59 3.52 -30.70
CA THR A 321 -8.67 2.54 -30.11
C THR A 321 -9.34 1.81 -28.94
N GLY A 322 -8.99 0.56 -28.69
CA GLY A 322 -9.35 -0.12 -27.44
C GLY A 322 -8.64 0.46 -26.21
N GLY A 323 -9.08 0.09 -25.01
CA GLY A 323 -8.44 0.42 -23.74
C GLY A 323 -7.39 -0.60 -23.31
N ILE A 324 -6.43 -0.20 -22.48
CA ILE A 324 -5.43 -1.08 -21.88
C ILE A 324 -6.11 -1.99 -20.86
N SER A 325 -5.56 -3.19 -20.65
CA SER A 325 -5.91 -4.03 -19.50
C SER A 325 -4.69 -4.53 -18.77
N ALA A 326 -4.77 -4.60 -17.45
CA ALA A 326 -3.76 -5.26 -16.63
C ALA A 326 -4.38 -6.04 -15.47
N GLY A 327 -3.80 -7.20 -15.15
CA GLY A 327 -4.15 -7.93 -13.93
C GLY A 327 -3.74 -7.13 -12.69
N ILE A 328 -2.45 -6.82 -12.59
CA ILE A 328 -1.89 -5.94 -11.57
C ILE A 328 -1.19 -4.78 -12.27
N TYR A 329 -1.56 -3.55 -11.91
CA TYR A 329 -1.00 -2.33 -12.45
C TYR A 329 -0.35 -1.52 -11.33
N VAL A 330 0.91 -1.14 -11.49
CA VAL A 330 1.72 -0.46 -10.47
C VAL A 330 2.29 0.80 -11.10
N ALA A 331 1.87 1.96 -10.61
CA ALA A 331 2.32 3.26 -11.09
C ALA A 331 2.88 4.12 -9.96
N ASN A 332 4.07 4.69 -10.19
CA ASN A 332 4.77 5.56 -9.23
C ASN A 332 4.77 4.99 -7.80
N SER A 333 4.94 3.68 -7.67
CA SER A 333 4.74 2.94 -6.42
C SER A 333 5.97 2.11 -6.08
N THR A 334 6.32 2.06 -4.79
CA THR A 334 7.65 1.58 -4.35
C THR A 334 7.58 0.62 -3.18
N ASN A 335 8.55 -0.29 -3.10
CA ASN A 335 8.68 -1.24 -1.99
C ASN A 335 7.41 -2.08 -1.76
N ASN A 336 6.65 -2.38 -2.81
CA ASN A 336 5.48 -3.26 -2.69
C ASN A 336 5.89 -4.70 -2.93
N SER A 337 5.24 -5.62 -2.24
CA SER A 337 5.44 -7.05 -2.34
C SER A 337 4.23 -7.69 -3.01
N VAL A 338 4.45 -8.33 -4.16
CA VAL A 338 3.43 -9.00 -4.96
C VAL A 338 3.80 -10.48 -5.00
N MET A 339 3.14 -11.26 -4.15
CA MET A 339 3.54 -12.65 -3.87
C MET A 339 2.42 -13.64 -4.13
N CYS A 340 2.74 -14.77 -4.75
CA CYS A 340 1.86 -15.92 -4.86
C CYS A 340 0.47 -15.59 -5.45
N ASN A 341 0.38 -14.60 -6.35
CA ASN A 341 -0.87 -14.23 -7.00
C ASN A 341 -1.04 -15.04 -8.29
N THR A 342 -2.29 -15.35 -8.63
CA THR A 342 -2.65 -15.95 -9.93
C THR A 342 -3.31 -14.89 -10.80
N VAL A 343 -2.71 -14.57 -11.94
CA VAL A 343 -3.23 -13.62 -12.92
C VAL A 343 -3.50 -14.39 -14.22
N SER A 344 -4.74 -14.37 -14.71
CA SER A 344 -5.05 -15.05 -15.97
C SER A 344 -6.14 -14.40 -16.79
N ASN A 345 -6.26 -14.76 -18.08
CA ASN A 345 -7.37 -14.32 -18.93
C ASN A 345 -7.49 -12.79 -18.97
N ILE A 346 -6.37 -12.13 -19.30
CA ILE A 346 -6.32 -10.68 -19.48
C ILE A 346 -6.38 -10.39 -20.97
N THR A 347 -7.20 -9.43 -21.39
CA THR A 347 -7.39 -9.10 -22.81
C THR A 347 -7.46 -7.60 -23.04
N GLY A 348 -6.52 -7.08 -23.81
CA GLY A 348 -6.56 -5.69 -24.25
C GLY A 348 -7.87 -5.36 -24.97
N GLY A 349 -8.28 -4.10 -24.93
CA GLY A 349 -9.51 -3.67 -25.56
C GLY A 349 -9.44 -3.79 -27.08
N ASN A 350 -10.49 -4.32 -27.70
CA ASN A 350 -10.56 -4.40 -29.15
C ASN A 350 -10.76 -3.02 -29.77
N GLY A 351 -10.18 -2.80 -30.94
CA GLY A 351 -10.40 -1.64 -31.78
C GLY A 351 -11.84 -1.51 -32.27
N GLY A 352 -12.27 -0.28 -32.46
CA GLY A 352 -13.54 0.06 -33.08
C GLY A 352 -13.48 -0.13 -34.59
N ASN A 353 -14.61 -0.46 -35.20
CA ASN A 353 -14.68 -0.48 -36.67
C ASN A 353 -14.71 0.95 -37.21
N ALA A 354 -14.15 1.15 -38.39
CA ALA A 354 -14.41 2.37 -39.13
C ALA A 354 -15.88 2.47 -39.58
N GLY A 355 -16.32 3.70 -39.84
CA GLY A 355 -17.56 3.96 -40.56
C GLY A 355 -17.48 3.52 -42.03
N ILE A 356 -18.62 3.27 -42.64
CA ILE A 356 -18.74 2.93 -44.07
C ILE A 356 -18.92 4.23 -44.88
N GLY A 357 -18.24 4.36 -46.03
CA GLY A 357 -18.40 5.53 -46.88
C GLY A 357 -17.76 5.41 -48.26
N THR A 358 -17.59 6.54 -48.95
CA THR A 358 -16.95 6.60 -50.28
C THR A 358 -15.44 6.90 -50.21
N THR A 359 -14.97 7.48 -49.11
CA THR A 359 -13.55 7.73 -48.82
C THR A 359 -13.19 7.16 -47.45
N GLY A 360 -12.08 6.41 -47.38
CA GLY A 360 -11.81 5.42 -46.34
C GLY A 360 -11.65 5.95 -44.91
N GLY A 361 -12.06 5.11 -43.95
CA GLY A 361 -11.76 5.22 -42.53
C GLY A 361 -10.98 3.98 -42.08
N ALA A 362 -9.90 4.18 -41.33
CA ALA A 362 -9.11 3.09 -40.77
C ALA A 362 -9.82 2.47 -39.57
N GLY A 363 -9.68 1.17 -39.38
CA GLY A 363 -10.09 0.53 -38.14
C GLY A 363 -9.27 1.08 -36.97
N GLY A 364 -9.87 1.13 -35.78
CA GLY A 364 -9.14 1.49 -34.57
C GLY A 364 -8.20 0.35 -34.16
N ALA A 365 -7.05 0.66 -33.57
CA ALA A 365 -6.15 -0.38 -33.08
C ALA A 365 -6.75 -1.08 -31.85
N GLY A 366 -6.49 -2.38 -31.74
CA GLY A 366 -6.58 -3.06 -30.45
C GLY A 366 -5.48 -2.55 -29.51
N ASN A 367 -5.66 -2.74 -28.22
CA ASN A 367 -4.73 -2.21 -27.22
C ASN A 367 -4.14 -3.33 -26.35
N THR A 368 -3.25 -2.98 -25.44
CA THR A 368 -2.38 -3.92 -24.73
C THR A 368 -3.12 -4.67 -23.63
N GLY A 369 -2.87 -5.97 -23.53
CA GLY A 369 -3.19 -6.78 -22.35
C GLY A 369 -1.92 -7.17 -21.60
N THR A 370 -1.90 -6.97 -20.28
CA THR A 370 -0.73 -7.26 -19.45
C THR A 370 -1.08 -8.08 -18.21
N GLY A 371 -0.24 -9.04 -17.82
CA GLY A 371 -0.37 -9.72 -16.53
C GLY A 371 -0.07 -8.78 -15.37
N ILE A 372 1.22 -8.48 -15.17
CA ILE A 372 1.71 -7.49 -14.21
C ILE A 372 2.39 -6.35 -14.98
N TYR A 373 1.98 -5.11 -14.74
CA TYR A 373 2.52 -3.92 -15.39
C TYR A 373 3.06 -2.94 -14.35
N LEU A 374 4.37 -2.72 -14.33
CA LEU A 374 5.03 -1.65 -13.61
C LEU A 374 5.33 -0.49 -14.56
N LEU A 375 4.92 0.70 -14.17
CA LEU A 375 5.03 1.92 -14.96
C LEU A 375 5.59 3.07 -14.12
N THR A 376 6.44 3.89 -14.75
CA THR A 376 6.85 5.26 -14.35
C THR A 376 7.22 5.39 -12.87
N GLY A 377 8.51 5.36 -12.58
CA GLY A 377 9.02 5.66 -11.23
C GLY A 377 8.65 4.60 -10.20
N SER A 378 8.34 3.37 -10.63
CA SER A 378 8.10 2.25 -9.75
C SER A 378 9.42 1.52 -9.48
N TYR A 379 9.91 1.59 -8.23
CA TYR A 379 11.21 1.03 -7.84
C TYR A 379 11.17 0.27 -6.52
N GLY A 380 12.08 -0.69 -6.35
CA GLY A 380 12.19 -1.50 -5.14
C GLY A 380 11.02 -2.47 -4.93
N ASN A 381 10.20 -2.74 -5.95
CA ASN A 381 9.10 -3.70 -5.82
C ASN A 381 9.61 -5.13 -5.98
N ASP A 382 8.99 -6.04 -5.23
CA ASP A 382 9.32 -7.46 -5.22
C ASP A 382 8.16 -8.28 -5.77
N LEU A 383 8.40 -8.98 -6.88
CA LEU A 383 7.44 -9.83 -7.58
C LEU A 383 7.87 -11.27 -7.40
N GLN A 384 7.20 -12.01 -6.51
CA GLN A 384 7.62 -13.35 -6.14
C GLN A 384 6.52 -14.40 -6.36
N ASP A 385 6.89 -15.54 -6.96
CA ASP A 385 6.03 -16.75 -7.04
C ASP A 385 4.64 -16.51 -7.65
N ASN A 386 4.50 -15.51 -8.53
CA ASN A 386 3.22 -15.25 -9.20
C ASN A 386 3.06 -16.15 -10.43
N THR A 387 1.85 -16.62 -10.65
CA THR A 387 1.47 -17.37 -11.87
C THR A 387 0.69 -16.46 -12.80
N ILE A 388 1.22 -16.20 -14.00
CA ILE A 388 0.66 -15.30 -15.01
C ILE A 388 0.42 -16.10 -16.29
N SER A 389 -0.82 -16.15 -16.76
CA SER A 389 -1.16 -16.95 -17.94
C SER A 389 -2.28 -16.41 -18.80
N TYR A 390 -2.35 -16.84 -20.06
CA TYR A 390 -3.46 -16.50 -20.97
C TYR A 390 -3.66 -14.99 -21.10
N ILE A 391 -2.61 -14.31 -21.56
CA ILE A 391 -2.62 -12.85 -21.79
C ILE A 391 -2.77 -12.60 -23.28
N ALA A 392 -3.75 -11.76 -23.65
CA ALA A 392 -4.06 -11.44 -25.03
C ALA A 392 -4.05 -9.94 -25.29
N GLY A 393 -3.53 -9.54 -26.45
CA GLY A 393 -3.76 -8.21 -26.99
C GLY A 393 -5.16 -8.08 -27.55
N GLY A 394 -5.70 -6.86 -27.59
CA GLY A 394 -6.99 -6.62 -28.22
C GLY A 394 -6.91 -6.74 -29.74
N ASP A 395 -7.96 -7.21 -30.40
CA ASP A 395 -8.01 -7.27 -31.85
C ASP A 395 -8.17 -5.87 -32.47
N GLY A 396 -7.56 -5.65 -33.61
CA GLY A 396 -7.77 -4.47 -34.43
C GLY A 396 -9.19 -4.40 -35.04
N GLY A 397 -9.71 -3.19 -35.17
CA GLY A 397 -10.99 -2.93 -35.80
C GLY A 397 -10.95 -3.05 -37.33
N GLY A 398 -12.09 -3.31 -37.96
CA GLY A 398 -12.18 -3.39 -39.42
C GLY A 398 -12.19 -2.02 -40.11
N GLY A 399 -11.58 -1.94 -41.30
CA GLY A 399 -11.63 -0.78 -42.19
C GLY A 399 -13.02 -0.51 -42.79
N GLY A 400 -13.20 0.70 -43.31
CA GLY A 400 -14.49 1.23 -43.77
C GLY A 400 -14.81 1.04 -45.26
N THR A 401 -13.78 0.91 -46.11
CA THR A 401 -13.91 0.87 -47.58
C THR A 401 -12.87 -0.02 -48.25
N LEU A 402 -13.04 -0.32 -49.54
CA LEU A 402 -11.99 -0.90 -50.38
C LEU A 402 -10.81 0.09 -50.40
N GLY A 403 -9.65 -0.33 -49.87
CA GLY A 403 -8.43 0.48 -49.77
C GLY A 403 -8.12 1.09 -48.39
N SER A 404 -9.03 1.04 -47.41
CA SER A 404 -8.69 1.38 -46.02
C SER A 404 -8.00 0.20 -45.33
N THR A 405 -7.05 0.46 -44.43
CA THR A 405 -6.48 -0.56 -43.55
C THR A 405 -7.39 -0.78 -42.33
N GLY A 406 -7.52 -2.02 -41.88
CA GLY A 406 -7.97 -2.28 -40.52
C GLY A 406 -6.94 -1.78 -39.50
N GLY A 407 -7.36 -1.69 -38.25
CA GLY A 407 -6.47 -1.35 -37.15
C GLY A 407 -5.53 -2.51 -36.83
N ASP A 408 -4.39 -2.18 -36.26
CA ASP A 408 -3.43 -3.18 -35.80
C ASP A 408 -3.96 -3.89 -34.55
N GLY A 409 -3.53 -5.14 -34.35
CA GLY A 409 -3.75 -5.87 -33.12
C GLY A 409 -2.87 -5.33 -31.99
N GLY A 410 -3.38 -5.41 -30.77
CA GLY A 410 -2.70 -4.97 -29.56
C GLY A 410 -1.63 -5.95 -29.10
N MET A 411 -0.72 -5.45 -28.27
CA MET A 411 0.35 -6.26 -27.66
C MET A 411 -0.18 -7.12 -26.50
N ALA A 412 0.45 -8.26 -26.24
CA ALA A 412 0.27 -9.04 -25.02
C ALA A 412 1.61 -9.15 -24.27
N VAL A 413 1.62 -8.85 -22.98
CA VAL A 413 2.84 -8.99 -22.16
C VAL A 413 2.53 -9.68 -20.84
N GLY A 414 3.29 -10.72 -20.47
CA GLY A 414 3.15 -11.34 -19.14
C GLY A 414 3.56 -10.40 -18.02
N GLY A 415 4.84 -10.01 -17.99
CA GLY A 415 5.39 -8.98 -17.11
C GLY A 415 5.96 -7.80 -17.91
N TYR A 416 5.43 -6.60 -17.71
CA TYR A 416 5.89 -5.40 -18.40
C TYR A 416 6.45 -4.38 -17.39
N LEU A 417 7.72 -4.02 -17.52
CA LEU A 417 8.36 -2.94 -16.78
C LEU A 417 8.68 -1.81 -17.76
N LEU A 418 8.05 -0.65 -17.57
CA LEU A 418 8.28 0.56 -18.37
C LEU A 418 8.74 1.70 -17.45
N ASN A 419 9.94 2.22 -17.70
CA ASN A 419 10.51 3.31 -16.90
C ASN A 419 10.46 3.00 -15.39
N SER A 420 10.88 1.79 -15.03
CA SER A 420 10.78 1.21 -13.69
C SER A 420 12.07 0.48 -13.35
N ASP A 421 12.83 1.02 -12.41
CA ASP A 421 14.19 0.58 -12.07
C ASP A 421 14.23 -0.15 -10.72
N ASP A 422 15.31 -0.88 -10.43
CA ASP A 422 15.57 -1.47 -9.11
C ASP A 422 14.45 -2.41 -8.59
N ASN A 423 13.76 -3.15 -9.45
CA ASN A 423 12.76 -4.15 -9.03
C ASN A 423 13.33 -5.57 -9.07
N THR A 424 12.79 -6.45 -8.23
CA THR A 424 13.15 -7.88 -8.20
C THR A 424 11.97 -8.73 -8.66
N ALA A 425 12.23 -9.69 -9.54
CA ALA A 425 11.25 -10.70 -9.93
C ALA A 425 11.84 -12.11 -9.82
N THR A 426 11.27 -12.94 -8.95
CA THR A 426 11.80 -14.28 -8.65
C THR A 426 10.69 -15.32 -8.60
N GLY A 427 10.92 -16.53 -9.12
CA GLY A 427 9.99 -17.66 -8.99
C GLY A 427 8.66 -17.50 -9.75
N ASN A 428 8.51 -16.47 -10.59
CA ASN A 428 7.26 -16.25 -11.31
C ASN A 428 7.13 -17.20 -12.50
N SER A 429 5.93 -17.72 -12.72
CA SER A 429 5.57 -18.55 -13.88
C SER A 429 4.75 -17.75 -14.88
N ILE A 430 5.30 -17.51 -16.07
CA ILE A 430 4.70 -16.67 -17.12
C ILE A 430 4.56 -17.48 -18.41
N PHE A 431 3.32 -17.68 -18.87
CA PHE A 431 3.08 -18.49 -20.06
C PHE A 431 1.81 -18.15 -20.85
N ASN A 432 1.75 -18.62 -22.10
CA ASN A 432 0.58 -18.46 -22.99
C ASN A 432 0.21 -16.98 -23.24
N THR A 433 1.11 -16.22 -23.84
CA THR A 433 0.83 -14.86 -24.34
C THR A 433 0.56 -14.88 -25.85
N SER A 434 -0.43 -14.10 -26.30
CA SER A 434 -0.81 -13.98 -27.72
C SER A 434 -1.16 -12.54 -28.09
N GLY A 435 -0.51 -11.99 -29.11
CA GLY A 435 -0.89 -10.69 -29.66
C GLY A 435 -2.30 -10.70 -30.24
N GLY A 436 -2.94 -9.54 -30.31
CA GLY A 436 -4.23 -9.40 -30.95
C GLY A 436 -4.13 -9.54 -32.46
N ALA A 437 -5.22 -9.95 -33.12
CA ALA A 437 -5.26 -10.03 -34.57
C ALA A 437 -5.42 -8.64 -35.19
N GLY A 438 -4.72 -8.36 -36.29
CA GLY A 438 -4.98 -7.20 -37.13
C GLY A 438 -6.38 -7.26 -37.73
N GLY A 439 -7.10 -6.15 -37.68
CA GLY A 439 -8.48 -6.04 -38.13
C GLY A 439 -8.60 -6.17 -39.65
N LEU A 440 -9.65 -6.83 -40.14
CA LEU A 440 -9.92 -6.99 -41.57
C LEU A 440 -11.38 -6.73 -41.88
N ARG A 441 -11.65 -5.68 -42.66
CA ARG A 441 -12.98 -5.41 -43.24
C ARG A 441 -12.85 -4.56 -44.50
N TYR A 442 -13.33 -5.09 -45.64
CA TYR A 442 -13.30 -4.52 -47.00
C TYR A 442 -11.90 -4.24 -47.60
N GLY A 443 -10.95 -3.70 -46.85
CA GLY A 443 -9.60 -3.36 -47.33
C GLY A 443 -8.49 -4.27 -46.78
N ASN A 444 -7.33 -3.68 -46.47
CA ASN A 444 -6.16 -4.43 -46.02
C ASN A 444 -6.29 -4.80 -44.54
N ARG A 445 -5.74 -5.97 -44.16
CA ARG A 445 -5.63 -6.37 -42.75
C ARG A 445 -4.61 -5.47 -42.06
N GLY A 446 -4.90 -5.05 -40.82
CA GLY A 446 -3.88 -4.45 -39.94
C GLY A 446 -2.77 -5.44 -39.59
N ALA A 447 -1.69 -4.97 -38.98
CA ALA A 447 -0.66 -5.85 -38.45
C ALA A 447 -1.20 -6.66 -37.25
N ASP A 448 -0.71 -7.89 -37.08
CA ASP A 448 -0.93 -8.65 -35.84
C ASP A 448 -0.07 -8.07 -34.72
N GLY A 449 -0.60 -8.09 -33.50
CA GLY A 449 0.12 -7.63 -32.32
C GLY A 449 1.22 -8.60 -31.91
N VAL A 450 2.13 -8.11 -31.07
CA VAL A 450 3.28 -8.88 -30.55
C VAL A 450 2.95 -9.47 -29.18
N ALA A 451 3.43 -10.68 -28.91
CA ALA A 451 3.31 -11.37 -27.62
C ALA A 451 4.68 -11.57 -26.95
N LEU A 452 4.82 -11.10 -25.72
CA LEU A 452 6.05 -11.13 -24.94
C LEU A 452 5.80 -11.80 -23.58
N GLY A 453 6.68 -12.70 -23.14
CA GLY A 453 6.66 -13.20 -21.76
C GLY A 453 7.00 -12.08 -20.78
N VAL A 454 8.24 -11.58 -20.85
CA VAL A 454 8.70 -10.41 -20.09
C VAL A 454 9.24 -9.34 -21.03
N TYR A 455 8.84 -8.09 -20.80
CA TYR A 455 9.35 -6.92 -21.51
C TYR A 455 9.85 -5.87 -20.52
N LEU A 456 11.12 -5.50 -20.62
CA LEU A 456 11.71 -4.34 -19.96
C LEU A 456 12.01 -3.26 -21.00
N SER A 457 11.40 -2.09 -20.83
CA SER A 457 11.57 -0.96 -21.72
C SER A 457 11.93 0.29 -20.92
N PHE A 458 12.98 1.00 -21.34
CA PHE A 458 13.49 2.18 -20.64
C PHE A 458 13.70 1.93 -19.14
N SER A 459 14.13 0.73 -18.76
CA SER A 459 14.19 0.25 -17.37
C SER A 459 15.55 -0.39 -17.13
N SER A 460 16.13 -0.15 -15.96
CA SER A 460 17.50 -0.55 -15.62
C SER A 460 17.60 -1.09 -14.19
N ASP A 461 18.68 -1.81 -13.91
CA ASP A 461 19.00 -2.33 -12.57
C ASP A 461 17.92 -3.25 -11.95
N ASN A 462 17.04 -3.82 -12.78
CA ASN A 462 16.11 -4.85 -12.34
C ASN A 462 16.81 -6.22 -12.27
N LEU A 463 16.43 -7.03 -11.28
CA LEU A 463 16.96 -8.38 -11.07
C LEU A 463 15.87 -9.44 -11.30
N LEU A 464 16.07 -10.28 -12.31
CA LEU A 464 15.12 -11.31 -12.70
C LEU A 464 15.81 -12.68 -12.75
N TYR A 465 15.47 -13.61 -11.86
CA TYR A 465 16.05 -14.97 -11.82
C TYR A 465 15.03 -16.00 -11.32
N LEU A 466 15.25 -17.29 -11.58
CA LEU A 466 14.33 -18.40 -11.24
C LEU A 466 12.89 -18.26 -11.75
N ASN A 467 12.66 -17.41 -12.75
CA ASN A 467 11.36 -17.29 -13.39
C ASN A 467 11.22 -18.35 -14.49
N TYR A 468 10.01 -18.89 -14.62
CA TYR A 468 9.63 -19.86 -15.63
C TYR A 468 8.87 -19.16 -16.76
N ILE A 469 9.47 -19.05 -17.95
CA ILE A 469 8.88 -18.32 -19.07
C ILE A 469 8.70 -19.27 -20.26
N SER A 470 7.46 -19.49 -20.70
CA SER A 470 7.18 -20.47 -21.76
C SER A 470 5.98 -20.16 -22.64
N ASN A 471 5.95 -20.74 -23.84
CA ASN A 471 4.78 -20.71 -24.74
C ASN A 471 4.29 -19.28 -25.07
N ASN A 472 5.22 -18.36 -25.31
CA ASN A 472 4.92 -16.99 -25.75
C ASN A 472 5.10 -16.87 -27.27
N THR A 473 4.13 -16.27 -27.96
CA THR A 473 4.02 -16.40 -29.44
C THR A 473 5.17 -15.72 -30.20
N ASN A 474 5.76 -14.63 -29.67
CA ASN A 474 6.86 -13.93 -30.37
C ASN A 474 8.18 -14.00 -29.60
N TYR A 475 8.22 -13.61 -28.33
CA TYR A 475 9.44 -13.66 -27.52
C TYR A 475 9.14 -14.05 -26.07
N ASP A 476 9.98 -14.89 -25.47
CA ASP A 476 9.92 -15.16 -24.03
C ASP A 476 10.45 -13.95 -23.22
N ALA A 477 11.50 -13.28 -23.72
CA ALA A 477 12.11 -12.12 -23.06
C ALA A 477 12.52 -11.05 -24.07
N TYR A 478 12.38 -9.78 -23.69
CA TYR A 478 12.81 -8.62 -24.48
C TYR A 478 13.24 -7.49 -23.54
N ASP A 479 14.41 -6.90 -23.80
CA ASP A 479 15.06 -5.92 -22.92
C ASP A 479 15.74 -4.82 -23.75
N ASP A 480 15.23 -3.59 -23.66
CA ASP A 480 15.78 -2.44 -24.39
C ASP A 480 17.01 -1.82 -23.73
N ASP A 481 17.28 -2.15 -22.46
CA ASP A 481 18.30 -1.50 -21.62
C ASP A 481 19.13 -2.54 -20.84
N ILE A 482 19.80 -2.13 -19.76
CA ILE A 482 20.72 -2.99 -18.99
C ILE A 482 20.01 -3.49 -17.73
N ASN A 483 19.67 -4.78 -17.71
CA ASN A 483 19.08 -5.46 -16.56
C ASN A 483 19.79 -6.79 -16.26
N GLN A 484 19.59 -7.33 -15.06
CA GLN A 484 20.20 -8.58 -14.62
C GLN A 484 19.22 -9.74 -14.81
N TRP A 485 19.56 -10.66 -15.70
CA TRP A 485 18.72 -11.80 -16.04
C TRP A 485 19.10 -13.10 -15.32
N ASP A 486 20.08 -13.03 -14.42
CA ASP A 486 20.55 -14.10 -13.55
C ASP A 486 21.14 -13.49 -12.26
N ASN A 487 21.28 -14.29 -11.19
CA ASN A 487 21.85 -13.84 -9.91
C ASN A 487 23.37 -14.08 -9.79
N GLY A 488 24.06 -14.38 -10.89
CA GLY A 488 25.46 -14.78 -10.89
C GLY A 488 25.71 -16.28 -10.69
N SER A 489 24.67 -17.08 -10.46
CA SER A 489 24.75 -18.54 -10.35
C SER A 489 23.59 -19.27 -10.99
N VAL A 490 22.38 -18.68 -11.00
CA VAL A 490 21.18 -19.25 -11.59
C VAL A 490 20.38 -18.16 -12.30
N GLY A 491 19.89 -18.51 -13.49
CA GLY A 491 19.07 -17.68 -14.36
C GLY A 491 17.62 -18.15 -14.41
N LYS A 492 17.04 -18.17 -15.60
CA LYS A 492 15.63 -18.49 -15.84
C LYS A 492 15.47 -19.69 -16.77
N TYR A 493 14.25 -20.24 -16.80
CA TYR A 493 13.87 -21.20 -17.82
C TYR A 493 13.19 -20.51 -19.00
N TYR A 494 13.60 -20.85 -20.22
CA TYR A 494 12.98 -20.41 -21.47
C TYR A 494 12.59 -21.61 -22.31
N SER A 495 11.37 -21.60 -22.84
CA SER A 495 10.87 -22.72 -23.66
C SER A 495 11.61 -22.94 -24.98
N ASN A 496 12.32 -21.92 -25.46
CA ASN A 496 13.09 -21.93 -26.69
C ASN A 496 14.60 -22.11 -26.49
N TYR A 497 15.07 -22.31 -25.25
CA TYR A 497 16.49 -22.51 -24.95
C TYR A 497 16.95 -23.90 -25.41
N ASN A 498 17.96 -23.92 -26.27
CA ASN A 498 18.52 -25.15 -26.89
C ASN A 498 20.03 -25.26 -26.66
N GLY A 499 20.56 -24.66 -25.59
CA GLY A 499 21.98 -24.71 -25.27
C GLY A 499 22.41 -26.07 -24.70
N THR A 500 23.69 -26.17 -24.32
CA THR A 500 24.28 -27.40 -23.78
C THR A 500 24.55 -27.28 -22.29
N ASP A 501 24.54 -28.44 -21.62
CA ASP A 501 24.93 -28.64 -20.22
C ASP A 501 25.82 -29.91 -20.17
N PRO A 502 27.14 -29.82 -20.40
CA PRO A 502 28.03 -30.99 -20.39
C PRO A 502 28.36 -31.54 -19.00
N ASP A 503 28.20 -30.77 -17.92
CA ASP A 503 28.47 -31.22 -16.55
C ASP A 503 27.22 -31.75 -15.81
N ASN A 504 26.04 -31.61 -16.41
CA ASN A 504 24.73 -32.07 -15.98
C ASN A 504 24.31 -31.52 -14.61
N ASP A 505 24.66 -30.27 -14.31
CA ASP A 505 24.23 -29.61 -13.07
C ASP A 505 22.80 -29.03 -13.17
N GLY A 506 22.18 -29.08 -14.37
CA GLY A 506 20.85 -28.57 -14.64
C GLY A 506 20.82 -27.09 -15.07
N ILE A 507 22.00 -26.46 -15.17
CA ILE A 507 22.22 -25.10 -15.63
C ILE A 507 22.92 -25.17 -16.98
N GLY A 508 22.44 -24.39 -17.93
CA GLY A 508 23.00 -24.33 -19.27
C GLY A 508 24.32 -23.55 -19.32
N ASP A 509 25.36 -24.16 -19.88
CA ASP A 509 26.67 -23.52 -20.13
C ASP A 509 26.68 -22.56 -21.33
N THR A 510 25.60 -22.53 -22.12
CA THR A 510 25.45 -21.61 -23.24
C THR A 510 24.62 -20.41 -22.79
N PRO A 511 25.17 -19.20 -22.67
CA PRO A 511 24.40 -18.02 -22.31
C PRO A 511 23.24 -17.77 -23.29
N TYR A 512 22.08 -17.38 -22.76
CA TYR A 512 20.92 -17.03 -23.55
C TYR A 512 20.86 -15.50 -23.78
N PRO A 513 21.07 -15.01 -25.02
CA PRO A 513 21.04 -13.57 -25.30
C PRO A 513 19.62 -13.02 -25.28
N ILE A 514 19.42 -11.87 -24.64
CA ILE A 514 18.13 -11.18 -24.60
C ILE A 514 18.07 -10.13 -25.74
N PRO A 515 17.06 -10.19 -26.62
CA PRO A 515 16.88 -9.21 -27.70
C PRO A 515 16.47 -7.82 -27.16
N PRO A 516 16.67 -6.73 -27.92
CA PRO A 516 17.05 -6.71 -29.33
C PRO A 516 18.55 -6.52 -29.61
N SER A 517 19.33 -6.02 -28.64
CA SER A 517 20.73 -5.61 -28.84
C SER A 517 21.75 -6.69 -28.48
N GLY A 518 21.35 -7.72 -27.71
CA GLY A 518 22.23 -8.79 -27.22
C GLY A 518 23.22 -8.36 -26.13
N SER A 519 23.10 -7.15 -25.59
CA SER A 519 23.92 -6.68 -24.45
C SER A 519 23.46 -7.27 -23.12
N SER A 520 22.15 -7.48 -22.97
CA SER A 520 21.58 -8.26 -21.87
C SER A 520 21.60 -9.74 -22.23
N MET A 521 22.01 -10.57 -21.29
CA MET A 521 22.01 -12.03 -21.44
C MET A 521 21.75 -12.69 -20.09
N ASP A 522 21.12 -13.85 -20.13
CA ASP A 522 21.10 -14.78 -19.02
C ASP A 522 22.30 -15.71 -19.15
N ARG A 523 23.22 -15.66 -18.18
CA ARG A 523 24.47 -16.43 -18.22
C ARG A 523 24.30 -17.86 -17.71
N TYR A 524 23.21 -18.13 -17.00
CA TYR A 524 22.97 -19.39 -16.28
C TYR A 524 21.53 -19.89 -16.51
N PRO A 525 21.07 -20.01 -17.77
CA PRO A 525 19.71 -20.45 -18.07
C PRO A 525 19.45 -21.86 -17.54
N LEU A 526 18.25 -22.14 -17.04
CA LEU A 526 17.87 -23.46 -16.55
C LEU A 526 17.59 -24.42 -17.72
N MET A 527 18.12 -25.65 -17.65
CA MET A 527 17.91 -26.69 -18.68
C MET A 527 16.49 -27.28 -18.68
N GLN A 528 15.82 -27.22 -17.53
CA GLN A 528 14.47 -27.71 -17.33
C GLN A 528 13.71 -26.76 -16.39
N PRO A 529 12.36 -26.79 -16.37
CA PRO A 529 11.59 -26.05 -15.38
C PRO A 529 12.12 -26.41 -13.99
N TRP A 530 12.32 -25.41 -13.12
CA TRP A 530 12.61 -25.67 -11.71
C TRP A 530 11.35 -26.27 -11.08
N GLU A 531 11.28 -27.60 -11.04
CA GLU A 531 10.37 -28.29 -10.14
C GLU A 531 11.01 -28.22 -8.75
N GLU A 532 10.59 -27.23 -7.96
CA GLU A 532 10.65 -27.44 -6.52
C GLU A 532 9.80 -28.69 -6.28
N GLU A 533 10.38 -29.80 -5.79
CA GLU A 533 9.55 -30.90 -5.31
C GLU A 533 8.65 -30.30 -4.24
N GLU A 534 7.40 -30.02 -4.62
CA GLU A 534 6.36 -29.51 -3.73
C GLU A 534 6.42 -30.41 -2.49
N PRO A 535 6.85 -29.91 -1.32
CA PRO A 535 6.64 -30.68 -0.12
C PRO A 535 5.14 -30.92 -0.07
N ILE A 536 4.72 -32.17 0.08
CA ILE A 536 3.29 -32.46 0.18
C ILE A 536 2.81 -31.75 1.44
N ILE A 537 2.25 -30.54 1.28
CA ILE A 537 1.70 -29.77 2.39
C ILE A 537 0.41 -30.48 2.80
N VAL A 538 0.56 -31.45 3.69
CA VAL A 538 -0.56 -32.02 4.42
C VAL A 538 -0.95 -30.97 5.46
N PRO A 539 -2.16 -30.40 5.45
CA PRO A 539 -2.56 -29.45 6.47
C PRO A 539 -2.50 -30.09 7.86
N ILE A 540 -2.20 -29.28 8.88
CA ILE A 540 -2.40 -29.70 10.27
C ILE A 540 -3.86 -30.11 10.46
N HIS A 541 -4.09 -31.18 11.22
CA HIS A 541 -5.42 -31.67 11.54
C HIS A 541 -5.56 -31.82 13.06
N ASP A 542 -6.81 -31.92 13.53
CA ASP A 542 -7.14 -32.02 14.95
C ASP A 542 -6.66 -30.82 15.80
N LEU A 543 -6.71 -29.61 15.25
CA LEU A 543 -6.43 -28.39 16.03
C LEU A 543 -7.48 -28.21 17.13
N THR A 544 -7.03 -28.23 18.39
CA THR A 544 -7.85 -28.02 19.58
C THR A 544 -7.19 -27.01 20.52
N ALA A 545 -8.02 -26.31 21.30
CA ALA A 545 -7.56 -25.32 22.27
C ALA A 545 -8.09 -25.63 23.67
N SER A 546 -7.24 -25.48 24.68
CA SER A 546 -7.64 -25.39 26.08
C SER A 546 -7.12 -24.10 26.69
N ILE A 547 -7.90 -23.50 27.59
CA ILE A 547 -7.59 -22.17 28.15
C ILE A 547 -7.49 -22.25 29.68
N GLY A 548 -6.51 -21.54 30.22
CA GLY A 548 -6.40 -21.18 31.63
C GLY A 548 -6.52 -19.67 31.81
N SER A 549 -6.49 -19.20 33.06
CA SER A 549 -6.65 -17.78 33.38
C SER A 549 -5.54 -16.86 32.84
N THR A 550 -4.40 -17.42 32.43
CA THR A 550 -3.22 -16.66 31.93
C THR A 550 -2.53 -17.36 30.76
N TRP A 551 -3.15 -18.37 30.15
CA TRP A 551 -2.53 -19.14 29.08
C TRP A 551 -3.57 -19.78 28.17
N ILE A 552 -3.18 -20.00 26.93
CA ILE A 552 -3.90 -20.79 25.95
C ILE A 552 -2.94 -21.91 25.52
N ASN A 553 -3.42 -23.15 25.50
CA ASN A 553 -2.67 -24.29 25.02
C ASN A 553 -3.35 -24.83 23.77
N TRP A 554 -2.65 -24.73 22.64
CA TRP A 554 -3.08 -25.32 21.38
C TRP A 554 -2.41 -26.67 21.18
N THR A 555 -3.18 -27.64 20.71
CA THR A 555 -2.65 -28.92 20.27
C THR A 555 -3.17 -29.22 18.88
N TRP A 556 -2.32 -29.76 18.04
CA TRP A 556 -2.65 -30.21 16.69
C TRP A 556 -1.82 -31.45 16.40
N LYS A 557 -2.19 -32.18 15.35
CA LYS A 557 -1.40 -33.30 14.85
C LYS A 557 -0.62 -32.84 13.63
N THR A 558 0.71 -32.85 13.77
CA THR A 558 1.64 -32.56 12.68
C THR A 558 1.64 -33.69 11.66
N PRO A 559 1.73 -33.40 10.36
CA PRO A 559 2.00 -34.42 9.36
C PRO A 559 3.34 -35.11 9.61
N ALA A 560 3.49 -36.33 9.07
CA ALA A 560 4.76 -37.07 9.11
C ALA A 560 5.76 -36.55 8.04
N ASP A 561 5.99 -35.23 8.01
CA ASP A 561 6.90 -34.56 7.09
C ASP A 561 7.88 -33.65 7.87
N GLY A 562 9.15 -33.65 7.47
CA GLY A 562 10.26 -32.91 8.10
C GLY A 562 10.30 -31.40 7.80
N VAL A 563 9.45 -30.90 6.89
CA VAL A 563 9.35 -29.46 6.56
C VAL A 563 8.57 -28.68 7.63
N PHE A 564 7.82 -29.36 8.51
CA PHE A 564 7.01 -28.74 9.58
C PHE A 564 7.80 -28.22 10.79
N ASN A 565 9.14 -28.27 10.75
CA ASN A 565 10.02 -27.81 11.83
C ASN A 565 10.05 -26.27 12.02
N HIS A 566 9.16 -25.51 11.37
CA HIS A 566 9.09 -24.06 11.47
C HIS A 566 7.63 -23.56 11.51
N THR A 567 6.85 -24.03 12.48
CA THR A 567 5.47 -23.55 12.63
C THR A 567 5.47 -22.13 13.21
N MET A 568 4.96 -21.17 12.44
CA MET A 568 4.81 -19.78 12.89
C MET A 568 3.46 -19.59 13.60
N VAL A 569 3.52 -19.09 14.82
CA VAL A 569 2.33 -18.82 15.64
C VAL A 569 2.02 -17.33 15.59
N TYR A 570 0.76 -17.00 15.25
CA TYR A 570 0.23 -15.64 15.28
C TYR A 570 -0.90 -15.55 16.30
N ILE A 571 -0.91 -14.50 17.11
CA ILE A 571 -2.01 -14.14 18.02
C ILE A 571 -2.51 -12.78 17.59
N ASP A 572 -3.82 -12.66 17.32
CA ASP A 572 -4.44 -11.43 16.79
C ASP A 572 -3.66 -10.85 15.60
N THR A 573 -3.23 -11.72 14.69
CA THR A 573 -2.44 -11.40 13.48
C THR A 573 -1.00 -10.88 13.74
N VAL A 574 -0.57 -10.80 15.00
CA VAL A 574 0.81 -10.46 15.36
C VAL A 574 1.64 -11.74 15.47
N PHE A 575 2.75 -11.80 14.72
CA PHE A 575 3.70 -12.90 14.81
C PHE A 575 4.24 -12.99 16.25
N THR A 576 4.14 -14.18 16.85
CA THR A 576 4.50 -14.39 18.25
C THR A 576 5.82 -15.15 18.39
N ILE A 577 5.91 -16.36 17.81
CA ILE A 577 7.08 -17.23 17.95
C ILE A 577 7.13 -18.28 16.83
N ASN A 578 8.34 -18.78 16.53
CA ASN A 578 8.55 -19.98 15.71
C ASN A 578 8.69 -21.19 16.64
N THR A 579 7.86 -22.23 16.46
CA THR A 579 8.03 -23.49 17.19
C THR A 579 8.78 -24.49 16.33
N SER A 580 9.99 -24.85 16.77
CA SER A 580 10.76 -26.00 16.26
C SER A 580 10.32 -27.30 16.87
#